data_AF-A0A503XFG1-F1
#
_entry.id   AF-A0A503XFG1-F1
#
_cell.length_a   1.000
_cell.length_b   1.000
_cell.length_c   1.000
_cell.angle_alpha   90.00
_cell.angle_beta   90.00
_cell.angle_gamma   90.00
#
_symmetry.space_group_name_H-M   'P 1'
#
loop_
_entity.id
_entity.type
_entity.pdbx_description
1 polymer ?
#
loop_
_entity_poly.entity_id
_entity_poly.type
_entity_poly.pdbx_seq_one_letter_code
_entity_poly.pdbx_strand_id
1 'polypeptide(L)'
;MLPENITAIVSRNERWCGEAASEPYEAGWAREAVFFVRALKQPIGATATAWVEISPDGMHWLREGTEFALPDERDAVTMARLAHFGNWLRVAARFDDGAECTVLVTLHLKA
;
A
#
# COMPACT_ATOMS: atom_id res chain seq x y z
N MET A 1 22.99 -4.34 19.28
CA MET A 1 22.75 -3.45 18.12
C MET A 1 21.29 -3.05 18.14
N LEU A 2 20.96 -1.84 17.67
CA LEU A 2 19.57 -1.42 17.45
C LEU A 2 19.03 -2.14 16.19
N PRO A 3 17.76 -2.54 16.16
CA PRO A 3 17.15 -3.14 14.97
C PRO A 3 17.17 -2.18 13.77
N GLU A 4 17.40 -2.71 12.58
CA GLU A 4 17.34 -1.92 11.34
C GLU A 4 15.90 -1.49 11.02
N ASN A 5 15.73 -0.27 10.54
CA ASN A 5 14.46 0.24 10.05
C ASN A 5 14.63 1.06 8.76
N ILE A 6 13.60 1.07 7.92
CA ILE A 6 13.53 1.97 6.76
C ILE A 6 12.10 2.47 6.55
N THR A 7 11.99 3.66 5.97
CA THR A 7 10.76 4.17 5.38
C THR A 7 10.98 4.39 3.90
N ALA A 8 10.20 3.68 3.07
CA ALA A 8 10.17 3.84 1.63
C ALA A 8 8.90 4.59 1.20
N ILE A 9 9.00 5.41 0.17
CA ILE A 9 7.84 6.01 -0.51
C ILE A 9 7.63 5.21 -1.78
N VAL A 10 6.51 4.48 -1.85
CA VAL A 10 6.21 3.54 -2.94
C VAL A 10 5.16 4.06 -3.92
N SER A 11 4.45 5.14 -3.57
CA SER A 11 3.68 5.99 -4.50
C SER A 11 3.65 7.41 -3.96
N ARG A 12 3.74 8.42 -4.82
CA ARG A 12 3.68 9.83 -4.41
C ARG A 12 2.95 10.69 -5.43
N ASN A 13 1.87 11.34 -4.98
CA ASN A 13 1.09 12.24 -5.83
C ASN A 13 0.58 11.55 -7.11
N GLU A 14 0.28 10.26 -6.96
CA GLU A 14 -0.23 9.41 -8.03
C GLU A 14 -1.75 9.37 -7.93
N ARG A 15 -2.45 9.49 -9.06
CA ARG A 15 -3.91 9.38 -9.13
C ARG A 15 -4.28 7.93 -9.43
N TRP A 16 -4.91 7.26 -8.47
CA TRP A 16 -5.40 5.89 -8.60
C TRP A 16 -6.89 5.88 -8.95
N CYS A 17 -7.28 5.04 -9.92
CA CYS A 17 -8.64 4.78 -10.37
C CYS A 17 -8.69 3.41 -11.08
N GLY A 18 -9.86 2.79 -11.25
CA GLY A 18 -9.97 1.45 -11.82
C GLY A 18 -9.19 0.42 -11.00
N GLU A 19 -8.23 -0.26 -11.61
CA GLU A 19 -7.22 -1.07 -10.90
C GLU A 19 -5.92 -0.26 -10.78
N ALA A 20 -5.36 -0.20 -9.57
CA ALA A 20 -4.11 0.52 -9.31
C ALA A 20 -3.25 -0.24 -8.29
N ALA A 21 -1.94 -0.05 -8.33
CA ALA A 21 -1.01 -0.59 -7.35
C ALA A 21 0.18 0.35 -7.15
N SER A 22 0.81 0.28 -5.97
CA SER A 22 2.05 1.00 -5.72
C SER A 22 3.23 0.37 -6.44
N GLU A 23 4.36 1.09 -6.50
CA GLU A 23 5.63 0.47 -6.84
C GLU A 23 5.93 -0.68 -5.87
N PRO A 24 6.47 -1.80 -6.36
CA PRO A 24 6.85 -2.93 -5.52
C PRO A 24 8.13 -2.60 -4.73
N TYR A 25 8.27 -3.19 -3.55
CA TYR A 25 9.46 -3.01 -2.71
C TYR A 25 9.98 -4.35 -2.18
N GLU A 26 11.29 -4.57 -2.29
CA GLU A 26 11.98 -5.73 -1.76
C GLU A 26 12.23 -5.57 -0.25
N ALA A 27 11.60 -6.44 0.53
CA ALA A 27 11.51 -6.36 1.98
C ALA A 27 11.91 -7.67 2.68
N GLY A 28 12.52 -8.65 2.00
CA GLY A 28 12.83 -9.97 2.58
C GLY A 28 13.77 -9.97 3.78
N TRP A 29 14.43 -8.84 4.08
CA TRP A 29 15.25 -8.64 5.28
C TRP A 29 14.43 -8.23 6.51
N ALA A 30 13.19 -7.75 6.34
CA ALA A 30 12.34 -7.22 7.39
C ALA A 30 11.43 -8.28 8.00
N ARG A 31 11.01 -8.07 9.25
CA ARG A 31 10.09 -8.94 10.00
C ARG A 31 8.69 -8.33 10.13
N GLU A 32 8.62 -7.00 10.13
CA GLU A 32 7.38 -6.25 10.24
C GLU A 32 7.30 -5.20 9.13
N ALA A 33 6.09 -5.02 8.59
CA ALA A 33 5.80 -4.02 7.57
C ALA A 33 4.51 -3.25 7.91
N VAL A 34 4.52 -1.94 7.71
CA VAL A 34 3.30 -1.11 7.78
C VAL A 34 3.23 -0.22 6.55
N PHE A 35 2.20 -0.42 5.74
CA PHE A 35 1.80 0.54 4.72
C PHE A 35 0.91 1.60 5.35
N PHE A 36 1.19 2.86 5.05
CA PHE A 36 0.28 3.98 5.28
C PHE A 36 -0.12 4.56 3.93
N VAL A 37 -1.42 4.75 3.72
CA VAL A 37 -1.97 5.39 2.53
C VAL A 37 -2.67 6.67 2.95
N ARG A 38 -2.21 7.80 2.40
CA ARG A 38 -2.81 9.12 2.65
C ARG A 38 -3.43 9.69 1.38
N ALA A 39 -4.65 10.21 1.49
CA ALA A 39 -5.28 10.99 0.43
C ALA A 39 -4.67 12.41 0.40
N LEU A 40 -3.99 12.76 -0.69
CA LEU A 40 -3.38 14.09 -0.90
C LEU A 40 -4.39 15.13 -1.41
N LYS A 41 -5.53 14.67 -1.92
CA LYS A 41 -6.67 15.46 -2.39
C LYS A 41 -7.95 14.81 -1.89
N GLN A 42 -9.08 15.52 -1.94
CA GLN A 42 -10.38 14.94 -1.63
C GLN A 42 -10.67 13.78 -2.61
N PRO A 43 -10.89 12.54 -2.13
CA PRO A 43 -11.30 11.43 -2.98
C PRO A 43 -12.63 11.70 -3.68
N ILE A 44 -12.81 11.09 -4.85
CA ILE A 44 -14.04 11.20 -5.66
C ILE A 44 -14.70 9.83 -5.72
N GLY A 45 -16.03 9.78 -5.63
CA GLY A 45 -16.81 8.55 -5.73
C GLY A 45 -16.84 7.73 -4.43
N ALA A 46 -17.23 6.46 -4.54
CA ALA A 46 -17.27 5.54 -3.42
C ALA A 46 -15.85 5.17 -2.93
N THR A 47 -15.73 4.90 -1.63
CA THR A 47 -14.45 4.49 -1.03
C THR A 47 -13.98 3.16 -1.61
N ALA A 48 -12.79 3.18 -2.22
CA ALA A 48 -12.19 2.01 -2.83
C ALA A 48 -11.66 1.02 -1.78
N THR A 49 -11.65 -0.26 -2.17
CA THR A 49 -11.02 -1.33 -1.38
C THR A 49 -9.58 -1.54 -1.83
N ALA A 50 -8.67 -1.61 -0.88
CA ALA A 50 -7.27 -1.91 -1.07
C ALA A 50 -6.88 -3.21 -0.35
N TRP A 51 -5.81 -3.84 -0.80
CA TRP A 51 -5.25 -5.04 -0.20
C TRP A 51 -3.74 -5.06 -0.38
N VAL A 52 -3.07 -5.93 0.38
CA VAL A 52 -1.63 -6.13 0.27
C VAL A 52 -1.36 -7.36 -0.59
N GLU A 53 -0.39 -7.24 -1.47
CA GLU A 53 0.08 -8.35 -2.30
C GLU A 53 1.54 -8.67 -1.97
N ILE A 54 1.85 -9.96 -2.04
CA ILE A 54 3.22 -10.47 -1.90
C ILE A 54 3.65 -11.17 -3.18
N SER A 55 4.95 -11.15 -3.44
CA SER A 55 5.53 -11.84 -4.58
C SER A 55 6.86 -12.50 -4.24
N PRO A 56 7.14 -13.71 -4.80
CA PRO A 56 8.45 -14.34 -4.68
C PRO A 56 9.51 -13.67 -5.57
N ASP A 57 9.11 -13.02 -6.67
CA ASP A 57 10.01 -12.55 -7.74
C ASP A 57 9.77 -11.10 -8.18
N GLY A 58 8.80 -10.41 -7.59
CA GLY A 58 8.40 -9.04 -7.96
C GLY A 58 7.58 -8.96 -9.24
N MET A 59 7.22 -10.09 -9.86
CA MET A 59 6.49 -10.18 -11.13
C MET A 59 5.13 -10.87 -10.97
N HIS A 60 5.08 -11.95 -10.19
CA HIS A 60 3.86 -12.73 -9.95
C HIS A 60 3.31 -12.44 -8.56
N TRP A 61 2.10 -11.89 -8.51
CA TRP A 61 1.52 -11.33 -7.29
C TRP A 61 0.34 -12.17 -6.81
N LEU A 62 0.27 -12.37 -5.48
CA LEU A 62 -0.88 -12.97 -4.82
C LEU A 62 -1.36 -12.07 -3.68
N ARG A 63 -2.67 -12.07 -3.43
CA ARG A 63 -3.25 -11.39 -2.27
C ARG A 63 -2.81 -12.12 -1.01
N GLU A 64 -2.21 -11.38 -0.08
CA GLU A 64 -1.75 -11.94 1.19
C GLU A 64 -2.92 -12.27 2.13
N GLY A 65 -4.00 -11.49 2.06
CA GLY A 65 -5.21 -11.65 2.86
C GLY A 65 -5.61 -10.38 3.61
N THR A 66 -4.66 -9.46 3.82
CA THR A 66 -4.96 -8.15 4.40
C THR A 66 -5.72 -7.26 3.40
N GLU A 67 -6.96 -6.88 3.73
CA GLU A 67 -7.79 -5.94 2.99
C GLU A 67 -8.22 -4.76 3.90
N PHE A 68 -8.39 -3.57 3.31
CA PHE A 68 -8.74 -2.35 4.03
C PHE A 68 -9.38 -1.31 3.10
N ALA A 69 -10.11 -0.34 3.65
CA ALA A 69 -10.63 0.80 2.89
C ALA A 69 -9.53 1.85 2.67
N LEU A 70 -9.51 2.47 1.49
CA LEU A 70 -8.72 3.69 1.27
C LEU A 70 -9.32 4.87 2.07
N PRO A 71 -8.52 5.92 2.36
CA PRO A 71 -9.05 7.13 2.98
C PRO A 71 -10.12 7.79 2.10
N ASP A 72 -11.17 8.31 2.73
CA ASP A 72 -12.35 8.94 2.11
C ASP A 72 -12.38 10.48 2.24
N GLU A 73 -11.50 11.05 3.08
CA GLU A 73 -11.31 12.48 3.23
C GLU A 73 -9.90 12.92 2.86
N ARG A 74 -9.75 14.18 2.43
CA ARG A 74 -8.43 14.79 2.24
C ARG A 74 -7.60 14.71 3.53
N ASP A 75 -6.32 14.38 3.39
CA ASP A 75 -5.33 14.24 4.46
C ASP A 75 -5.61 13.10 5.47
N ALA A 76 -6.72 12.36 5.33
CA ALA A 76 -6.96 11.13 6.08
C ALA A 76 -5.96 10.04 5.69
N VAL A 77 -5.66 9.17 6.66
CA VAL A 77 -4.66 8.11 6.56
C VAL A 77 -5.30 6.78 6.97
N THR A 78 -5.13 5.76 6.13
CA THR A 78 -5.41 4.37 6.50
C THR A 78 -4.11 3.56 6.49
N MET A 79 -4.13 2.38 7.11
CA MET A 79 -2.93 1.53 7.19
C MET A 79 -3.24 0.06 7.02
N ALA A 80 -2.23 -0.68 6.55
CA ALA A 80 -2.18 -2.13 6.57
C ALA A 80 -0.89 -2.58 7.27
N ARG A 81 -0.99 -3.55 8.18
CA ARG A 81 0.12 -4.09 8.95
C ARG A 81 0.33 -5.54 8.55
N LEU A 82 1.58 -5.94 8.35
CA LEU A 82 1.94 -7.31 8.00
C LEU A 82 3.07 -7.82 8.89
N ALA A 83 2.98 -9.10 9.20
CA ALA A 83 4.04 -9.92 9.75
C ALA A 83 4.08 -11.21 8.91
N HIS A 84 5.24 -11.87 8.82
CA HIS A 84 5.41 -13.11 8.06
C HIS A 84 5.08 -12.98 6.56
N PHE A 85 5.83 -12.13 5.86
CA PHE A 85 5.75 -11.98 4.40
C PHE A 85 7.00 -12.57 3.72
N GLY A 86 6.90 -12.74 2.39
CA GLY A 86 8.01 -13.22 1.54
C GLY A 86 9.01 -12.11 1.23
N ASN A 87 9.42 -12.00 -0.04
CA ASN A 87 10.44 -11.03 -0.44
C ASN A 87 9.86 -9.68 -0.89
N TRP A 88 8.85 -9.68 -1.76
CA TRP A 88 8.32 -8.44 -2.34
C TRP A 88 6.95 -8.08 -1.80
N LEU A 89 6.73 -6.78 -1.55
CA LEU A 89 5.47 -6.22 -1.06
C LEU A 89 4.97 -5.10 -1.98
N ARG A 90 3.65 -5.00 -2.14
CA ARG A 90 2.97 -3.80 -2.66
C ARG A 90 1.54 -3.66 -2.12
N VAL A 91 0.96 -2.48 -2.24
CA VAL A 91 -0.49 -2.27 -2.05
C VAL A 91 -1.15 -2.21 -3.42
N ALA A 92 -2.26 -2.92 -3.58
CA ALA A 92 -3.13 -2.83 -4.73
C ALA A 92 -4.53 -2.38 -4.30
N ALA A 93 -5.29 -1.78 -5.22
CA ALA A 93 -6.62 -1.28 -4.95
C ALA A 93 -7.52 -1.39 -6.18
N ARG A 94 -8.83 -1.51 -5.92
CA ARG A 94 -9.87 -1.46 -6.93
C ARG A 94 -10.91 -0.39 -6.58
N PHE A 95 -11.19 0.44 -7.57
CA PHE A 95 -12.14 1.54 -7.53
C PHE A 95 -13.35 1.20 -8.39
N ASP A 96 -14.51 1.70 -8.01
CA ASP A 96 -15.70 1.72 -8.87
C ASP A 96 -15.52 2.73 -10.02
N ASP A 97 -16.34 2.60 -11.06
CA ASP A 97 -16.30 3.50 -12.21
C ASP A 97 -16.52 4.96 -11.78
N GLY A 98 -15.59 5.83 -12.17
CA GLY A 98 -15.60 7.25 -11.82
C GLY A 98 -15.07 7.58 -10.42
N ALA A 99 -14.70 6.58 -9.61
CA ALA A 99 -14.03 6.81 -8.33
C ALA A 99 -12.50 6.95 -8.50
N GLU A 100 -11.91 7.85 -7.72
CA GLU A 100 -10.45 8.07 -7.73
C GLU A 100 -9.92 8.62 -6.41
N CYS A 101 -8.62 8.39 -6.17
CA CYS A 101 -7.90 8.98 -5.04
C CYS A 101 -6.46 9.36 -5.46
N THR A 102 -6.00 10.56 -5.10
CA THR A 102 -4.60 10.93 -5.26
C THR A 102 -3.83 10.56 -3.99
N VAL A 103 -2.87 9.64 -4.07
CA VAL A 103 -2.27 9.00 -2.89
C VAL A 103 -0.81 9.38 -2.62
N LEU A 104 -0.43 9.33 -1.35
CA LEU A 104 0.93 9.08 -0.88
C LEU A 104 0.93 7.74 -0.15
N VAL A 105 1.75 6.80 -0.60
CA VAL A 105 1.92 5.50 0.05
C VAL A 105 3.33 5.39 0.60
N THR A 106 3.44 5.17 1.91
CA THR A 106 4.72 4.89 2.57
C THR A 106 4.73 3.50 3.16
N LEU A 107 5.85 2.79 3.00
CA LEU A 107 6.11 1.49 3.59
C LEU A 107 7.17 1.64 4.68
N HIS A 108 6.84 1.22 5.89
CA HIS A 108 7.73 1.24 7.05
C HIS A 108 8.09 -0.19 7.41
N LEU A 109 9.39 -0.49 7.45
CA LEU A 109 9.91 -1.84 7.69
C LEU A 109 10.80 -1.86 8.94
N LYS A 110 10.77 -3.00 9.66
CA LYS A 110 11.61 -3.25 10.84
C LYS A 110 12.16 -4.68 10.82
N ALA A 111 13.44 -4.82 11.17
CA ALA A 111 14.13 -6.11 11.37
C ALA A 111 14.07 -6.62 12.81
#